data_AF-A0A5C6Z9I8-F1
#
_entry.id   AF-A0A5C6Z9I8-F1
#
_cell.length_a   1.000
_cell.length_b   1.000
_cell.length_c   1.000
_cell.angle_alpha   90.00
_cell.angle_beta   90.00
_cell.angle_gamma   90.00
#
_symmetry.space_group_name_H-M   'P 1'
#
loop_
_entity.id
_entity.type
_entity.pdbx_description
1 polymer ?
#
loop_
_entity_poly.entity_id
_entity_poly.type
_entity_poly.pdbx_seq_one_letter_code
_entity_poly.pdbx_strand_id
1 'polypeptide(L)'
;MENWWTLIGTLLGAIIAGVAVILNSHYSAKSTFKRENKNRLIDEKERDVQELEKLYQDILHSLDKLIRNLGSMAETELEKYYKMEIRLELISTKQITEKLTIVSNSISKMASKLPEMPKEFIPKFEDDSDRKSRLEERTKAKEERKKESKKYVPDIRKDYNILSELMKVDLQKRRILDIDKYVEYREKN
;
A
#
# COMPACT_ATOMS: atom_id res chain seq x y z
N MET A 1 50.96 58.12 -27.70
CA MET A 1 51.12 56.98 -26.77
C MET A 1 49.80 56.75 -26.00
N GLU A 2 48.68 56.53 -26.70
CA GLU A 2 47.35 56.44 -26.04
C GLU A 2 46.68 55.06 -26.17
N ASN A 3 47.21 54.14 -26.98
CA ASN A 3 46.56 52.85 -27.26
C ASN A 3 46.90 51.71 -26.26
N TRP A 4 47.89 51.91 -25.39
CA TRP A 4 48.35 50.84 -24.48
C TRP A 4 47.40 50.64 -23.29
N TRP A 5 46.86 51.73 -22.74
CA TRP A 5 45.90 51.68 -21.62
C TRP A 5 44.54 51.12 -22.03
N THR A 6 44.09 51.43 -23.25
CA THR A 6 42.90 50.84 -23.85
C THR A 6 43.09 49.35 -24.09
N LEU A 7 44.20 48.91 -24.68
CA LEU A 7 44.50 47.48 -24.88
C LEU A 7 44.51 46.68 -23.57
N ILE A 8 45.15 47.20 -22.52
CA ILE A 8 45.14 46.55 -21.19
C ILE A 8 43.73 46.53 -20.60
N GLY A 9 42.97 47.63 -20.71
CA GLY A 9 41.60 47.72 -20.22
C GLY A 9 40.66 46.71 -20.90
N THR A 10 40.75 46.55 -22.23
CA THR A 10 39.95 45.59 -22.98
C THR A 10 40.32 44.14 -22.64
N LEU A 11 41.61 43.86 -22.42
CA LEU A 11 42.09 42.52 -22.09
C LEU A 11 41.68 42.11 -20.67
N LEU A 12 41.78 43.02 -19.70
CA LEU A 12 41.29 42.81 -18.34
C LEU A 12 39.75 42.67 -18.32
N GLY A 13 39.04 43.49 -19.08
CA GLY A 13 37.58 43.38 -19.25
C GLY A 13 37.15 42.04 -19.84
N ALA A 14 37.87 41.53 -20.85
CA ALA A 14 37.60 40.24 -21.47
C ALA A 14 37.84 39.06 -20.51
N ILE A 15 38.89 39.12 -19.68
CA ILE A 15 39.20 38.10 -18.68
C ILE A 15 38.12 38.09 -17.58
N ILE A 16 37.74 39.26 -17.07
CA ILE A 16 36.70 39.38 -16.03
C ILE A 16 35.34 38.88 -16.56
N ALA A 17 34.99 39.25 -17.80
CA ALA A 17 33.78 38.77 -18.45
C ALA A 17 33.79 37.25 -18.66
N GLY A 18 34.94 36.69 -19.10
CA GLY A 18 35.11 35.24 -19.27
C GLY A 18 34.94 34.47 -17.96
N VAL A 19 35.55 34.95 -16.87
CA VAL A 19 35.41 34.35 -15.52
C VAL A 19 33.97 34.45 -15.01
N ALA A 20 33.29 35.58 -15.23
CA ALA A 20 31.89 35.75 -14.83
C ALA A 20 30.95 34.80 -15.59
N VAL A 21 31.16 34.59 -16.89
CA VAL A 21 30.38 33.64 -17.71
C VAL A 21 30.58 32.21 -17.24
N ILE A 22 31.82 31.80 -16.95
CA ILE A 22 32.15 30.45 -16.45
C ILE A 22 31.55 30.21 -15.07
N LEU A 23 31.64 31.18 -14.16
CA LEU A 23 31.03 31.05 -12.83
C LEU A 23 29.51 30.99 -12.94
N ASN A 24 28.89 31.86 -13.74
CA ASN A 24 27.44 31.87 -13.93
C ASN A 24 26.93 30.57 -14.58
N SER A 25 27.67 30.01 -15.55
CA SER A 25 27.31 28.73 -16.17
C SER A 25 27.43 27.57 -15.18
N HIS A 26 28.46 27.54 -14.34
CA HIS A 26 28.60 26.53 -13.28
C HIS A 26 27.51 26.66 -12.19
N TYR A 27 27.21 27.88 -11.74
CA TYR A 27 26.14 28.10 -10.76
C TYR A 27 24.77 27.77 -11.33
N SER A 28 24.50 28.15 -12.58
CA SER A 28 23.28 27.79 -13.29
C SER A 28 23.14 26.28 -13.45
N ALA A 29 24.19 25.59 -13.91
CA ALA A 29 24.19 24.12 -14.06
C ALA A 29 24.00 23.39 -12.73
N LYS A 30 24.64 23.86 -11.65
CA LYS A 30 24.47 23.29 -10.30
C LYS A 30 23.06 23.53 -9.76
N SER A 31 22.46 24.68 -10.07
CA SER A 31 21.09 25.03 -9.68
C SER A 31 20.06 24.21 -10.46
N THR A 32 20.23 24.07 -11.78
CA THR A 32 19.34 23.24 -12.63
C THR A 32 19.42 21.78 -12.22
N PHE A 33 20.62 21.24 -12.01
CA PHE A 33 20.81 19.87 -11.54
C PHE A 33 20.13 19.62 -10.18
N LYS A 34 20.27 20.54 -9.22
CA LYS A 34 19.58 20.45 -7.92
C LYS A 34 18.06 20.48 -8.09
N ARG A 35 17.54 21.32 -8.99
CA ARG A 35 16.11 21.42 -9.27
C ARG A 35 15.57 20.16 -9.94
N GLU A 36 16.29 19.63 -10.93
CA GLU A 36 15.94 18.38 -11.61
C GLU A 36 15.95 17.20 -10.66
N ASN A 37 17.00 17.08 -9.82
CA ASN A 37 17.06 16.03 -8.82
C ASN A 37 15.93 16.14 -7.80
N LYS A 38 15.59 17.36 -7.36
CA LYS A 38 14.44 17.61 -6.48
C LYS A 38 13.12 17.19 -7.13
N ASN A 39 12.90 17.57 -8.39
CA ASN A 39 11.69 17.18 -9.13
C ASN A 39 11.58 15.65 -9.27
N ARG A 40 12.69 14.97 -9.60
CA ARG A 40 12.72 13.50 -9.63
C ARG A 40 12.30 12.88 -8.30
N LEU A 41 12.80 13.40 -7.18
CA LEU A 41 12.42 12.89 -5.85
C LEU A 41 10.95 13.17 -5.50
N ILE A 42 10.37 14.26 -6.00
CA ILE A 42 8.91 14.51 -5.89
C ILE A 42 8.14 13.43 -6.64
N ASP A 43 8.52 13.16 -7.89
CA ASP A 43 7.86 12.17 -8.73
C ASP A 43 7.98 10.76 -8.16
N GLU A 44 9.16 10.40 -7.63
CA GLU A 44 9.38 9.12 -6.92
C GLU A 44 8.51 9.03 -5.67
N LYS A 45 8.48 10.07 -4.84
CA LYS A 45 7.64 10.11 -3.64
C LYS A 45 6.17 9.93 -3.97
N GLU A 46 5.67 10.64 -4.97
CA GLU A 46 4.27 10.55 -5.39
C GLU A 46 3.94 9.13 -5.88
N ARG A 47 4.83 8.52 -6.67
CA ARG A 47 4.67 7.12 -7.11
C ARG A 47 4.63 6.15 -5.94
N ASP A 48 5.56 6.27 -5.01
CA ASP A 48 5.65 5.37 -3.85
C ASP A 48 4.39 5.49 -2.97
N VAL A 49 3.87 6.71 -2.77
CA VAL A 49 2.60 6.95 -2.08
C VAL A 49 1.42 6.33 -2.82
N GLN A 50 1.35 6.47 -4.14
CA GLN A 50 0.27 5.89 -4.96
C GLN A 50 0.31 4.35 -4.94
N GLU A 51 1.50 3.76 -5.02
CA GLU A 51 1.65 2.31 -4.91
C GLU A 51 1.24 1.78 -3.53
N LEU A 52 1.62 2.49 -2.46
CA LEU A 52 1.21 2.15 -1.11
C LEU A 52 -0.30 2.28 -0.91
N GLU A 53 -0.90 3.33 -1.44
CA GLU A 53 -2.35 3.53 -1.40
C GLU A 53 -3.09 2.38 -2.08
N LYS A 54 -2.64 1.98 -3.28
CA LYS A 54 -3.22 0.85 -3.99
C LYS A 54 -3.09 -0.45 -3.18
N LEU A 55 -1.93 -0.69 -2.57
CA LEU A 55 -1.72 -1.86 -1.71
C LEU A 55 -2.67 -1.86 -0.50
N TYR A 56 -2.86 -0.70 0.15
CA TYR A 56 -3.78 -0.56 1.28
C TYR A 56 -5.22 -0.85 0.87
N GLN A 57 -5.66 -0.29 -0.27
CA GLN A 57 -7.00 -0.54 -0.81
C GLN A 57 -7.20 -2.02 -1.14
N ASP A 58 -6.23 -2.66 -1.80
CA ASP A 58 -6.31 -4.08 -2.16
C ASP A 58 -6.36 -4.99 -0.92
N ILE A 59 -5.58 -4.68 0.12
CA ILE A 59 -5.61 -5.42 1.40
C ILE A 59 -6.94 -5.26 2.11
N LEU A 60 -7.43 -4.02 2.26
CA LEU A 60 -8.72 -3.75 2.89
C LEU A 60 -9.86 -4.43 2.13
N HIS A 61 -9.82 -4.44 0.81
CA HIS A 61 -10.80 -5.15 -0.02
C HIS A 61 -10.76 -6.67 0.20
N SER A 62 -9.58 -7.27 0.22
CA SER A 62 -9.43 -8.71 0.52
C SER A 62 -9.93 -9.06 1.92
N LEU A 63 -9.61 -8.24 2.93
CA LEU A 63 -10.12 -8.41 4.29
C LEU A 63 -11.64 -8.28 4.34
N ASP A 64 -12.23 -7.29 3.67
CA ASP A 64 -13.69 -7.14 3.60
C ASP A 64 -14.36 -8.37 2.98
N LYS A 65 -13.80 -8.89 1.88
CA LYS A 65 -14.23 -10.16 1.28
C LYS A 65 -14.15 -11.31 2.27
N LEU A 66 -13.01 -11.51 2.96
CA LEU A 66 -12.86 -12.54 3.98
C LEU A 66 -13.93 -12.42 5.07
N ILE A 67 -14.18 -11.21 5.59
CA ILE A 67 -15.16 -10.99 6.64
C ILE A 67 -16.57 -11.33 6.14
N ARG A 68 -16.95 -10.87 4.94
CA ARG A 68 -18.26 -11.15 4.33
C ARG A 68 -18.46 -12.65 4.06
N ASN A 69 -17.40 -13.32 3.63
CA ASN A 69 -17.39 -14.73 3.31
C ASN A 69 -17.02 -15.62 4.50
N LEU A 70 -17.02 -15.07 5.71
CA LEU A 70 -16.80 -15.81 6.95
C LEU A 70 -15.47 -16.59 7.00
N GLY A 71 -14.42 -15.99 6.43
CA GLY A 71 -13.06 -16.51 6.34
C GLY A 71 -12.79 -17.41 5.14
N SER A 72 -13.73 -17.55 4.21
CA SER A 72 -13.55 -18.34 3.00
C SER A 72 -13.22 -17.47 1.77
N MET A 73 -12.24 -17.90 1.00
CA MET A 73 -11.91 -17.39 -0.34
C MET A 73 -11.28 -18.50 -1.18
N ALA A 74 -11.17 -18.29 -2.48
CA ALA A 74 -10.44 -19.21 -3.35
C ALA A 74 -8.95 -19.25 -2.96
N GLU A 75 -8.29 -20.39 -3.11
CA GLU A 75 -6.88 -20.57 -2.77
C GLU A 75 -5.97 -19.55 -3.48
N THR A 76 -6.26 -19.27 -4.75
CA THR A 76 -5.52 -18.26 -5.54
C THR A 76 -5.71 -16.84 -5.01
N GLU A 77 -6.89 -16.50 -4.49
CA GLU A 77 -7.14 -15.20 -3.85
C GLU A 77 -6.44 -15.10 -2.49
N LEU A 78 -6.41 -16.19 -1.72
CA LEU A 78 -5.66 -16.27 -0.47
C LEU A 78 -4.15 -16.11 -0.69
N GLU A 79 -3.59 -16.80 -1.70
CA GLU A 79 -2.18 -16.65 -2.06
C GLU A 79 -1.85 -15.20 -2.46
N LYS A 80 -2.73 -14.56 -3.26
CA LYS A 80 -2.57 -13.14 -3.60
C LYS A 80 -2.59 -12.27 -2.34
N TYR A 81 -3.50 -12.54 -1.42
CA TYR A 81 -3.58 -11.83 -0.15
C TYR A 81 -2.30 -11.97 0.69
N TYR A 82 -1.78 -13.19 0.85
CA TYR A 82 -0.52 -13.42 1.57
C TYR A 82 0.67 -12.68 0.96
N LYS A 83 0.77 -12.64 -0.38
CA LYS A 83 1.83 -11.86 -1.05
C LYS A 83 1.71 -10.36 -0.76
N MET A 84 0.49 -9.84 -0.69
CA MET A 84 0.24 -8.43 -0.34
C MET A 84 0.55 -8.14 1.12
N GLU A 85 0.20 -9.06 2.04
CA GLU A 85 0.53 -8.97 3.46
C GLU A 85 2.05 -8.89 3.68
N ILE A 86 2.82 -9.81 3.06
CA ILE A 86 4.29 -9.76 3.11
C ILE A 86 4.83 -8.45 2.54
N ARG A 87 4.31 -7.99 1.39
CA ARG A 87 4.74 -6.72 0.80
C ARG A 87 4.46 -5.55 1.74
N LEU A 88 3.31 -5.56 2.41
CA LEU A 88 2.91 -4.52 3.34
C LEU A 88 3.82 -4.52 4.57
N GLU A 89 4.20 -5.69 5.09
CA GLU A 89 5.11 -5.80 6.24
C GLU A 89 6.47 -5.14 5.99
N LEU A 90 6.94 -5.15 4.75
CA LEU A 90 8.22 -4.56 4.37
C LEU A 90 8.19 -3.03 4.28
N ILE A 91 7.04 -2.41 4.03
CA ILE A 91 6.97 -0.97 3.68
C ILE A 91 6.08 -0.13 4.61
N SER A 92 5.28 -0.78 5.44
CA SER A 92 4.35 -0.10 6.35
C SER A 92 4.92 0.06 7.75
N THR A 93 4.24 0.86 8.56
CA THR A 93 4.63 1.03 9.96
C THR A 93 4.30 -0.23 10.76
N LYS A 94 5.10 -0.50 11.80
CA LYS A 94 4.86 -1.60 12.74
C LYS A 94 3.44 -1.61 13.33
N GLN A 95 2.86 -0.44 13.56
CA GLN A 95 1.49 -0.34 14.06
C GLN A 95 0.45 -0.88 13.07
N ILE A 96 0.66 -0.63 11.76
CA ILE A 96 -0.23 -1.14 10.71
C ILE A 96 -0.07 -2.66 10.58
N THR A 97 1.16 -3.17 10.60
CA THR A 97 1.42 -4.62 10.50
C THR A 97 0.81 -5.38 11.66
N GLU A 98 1.07 -4.94 12.90
CA GLU A 98 0.47 -5.53 14.11
C GLU A 98 -1.05 -5.55 14.03
N LYS A 99 -1.66 -4.45 13.57
CA LYS A 99 -3.11 -4.37 13.46
C LYS A 99 -3.66 -5.26 12.35
N LEU A 100 -2.97 -5.38 11.23
CA LEU A 100 -3.33 -6.32 10.17
C LEU A 100 -3.32 -7.75 10.71
N THR A 101 -2.24 -8.16 11.37
CA THR A 101 -2.10 -9.50 11.97
C THR A 101 -3.26 -9.81 12.94
N ILE A 102 -3.66 -8.84 13.77
CA ILE A 102 -4.81 -9.00 14.67
C ILE A 102 -6.10 -9.28 13.89
N VAL A 103 -6.36 -8.54 12.82
CA VAL A 103 -7.56 -8.72 11.98
C VAL A 103 -7.51 -10.08 11.29
N SER A 104 -6.40 -10.42 10.62
CA SER A 104 -6.19 -11.71 9.93
C SER A 104 -6.39 -12.90 10.88
N ASN A 105 -5.79 -12.85 12.06
CA ASN A 105 -5.92 -13.89 13.08
C ASN A 105 -7.35 -14.01 13.60
N SER A 106 -8.05 -12.89 13.78
CA SER A 106 -9.43 -12.90 14.25
C SER A 106 -10.38 -13.50 13.21
N ILE A 107 -10.15 -13.22 11.92
CA ILE A 107 -10.86 -13.86 10.81
C ILE A 107 -10.59 -15.37 10.80
N SER A 108 -9.32 -15.78 10.88
CA SER A 108 -8.94 -17.20 10.88
C SER A 108 -9.56 -17.95 12.07
N LYS A 109 -9.49 -17.37 13.27
CA LYS A 109 -10.11 -17.91 14.50
C LYS A 109 -11.63 -18.00 14.41
N MET A 110 -12.28 -17.05 13.75
CA MET A 110 -13.70 -17.15 13.45
C MET A 110 -13.94 -18.33 12.51
N ALA A 111 -13.24 -18.39 11.38
CA ALA A 111 -13.41 -19.42 10.36
C ALA A 111 -13.27 -20.84 10.92
N SER A 112 -12.32 -21.05 11.84
CA SER A 112 -12.07 -22.35 12.50
C SER A 112 -13.13 -22.75 13.53
N LYS A 113 -13.90 -21.78 14.06
CA LYS A 113 -14.96 -22.03 15.05
C LYS A 113 -16.34 -22.15 14.44
N LEU A 114 -16.50 -21.76 13.18
CA LEU A 114 -17.77 -21.83 12.49
C LEU A 114 -18.10 -23.28 12.09
N PRO A 115 -19.38 -23.72 12.19
CA PRO A 115 -19.83 -25.07 11.83
C PRO A 115 -19.39 -25.48 10.43
N GLU A 116 -18.73 -26.63 10.27
CA GLU A 116 -18.22 -27.08 8.97
C GLU A 116 -19.31 -27.16 7.89
N MET A 117 -18.93 -26.82 6.66
CA MET A 117 -19.83 -27.01 5.52
C MET A 117 -19.89 -28.48 5.15
N PRO A 118 -21.07 -29.05 4.85
CA PRO A 118 -21.19 -30.40 4.33
C PRO A 118 -20.32 -30.57 3.08
N LYS A 119 -19.54 -31.66 3.00
CA LYS A 119 -18.71 -31.95 1.83
C LYS A 119 -19.59 -32.11 0.60
N GLU A 120 -19.24 -31.45 -0.50
CA GLU A 120 -19.91 -31.64 -1.80
C GLU A 120 -19.52 -33.01 -2.37
N PHE A 121 -20.22 -34.06 -1.97
CA PHE A 121 -20.30 -35.26 -2.79
C PHE A 121 -21.51 -35.10 -3.71
N ILE A 122 -21.27 -35.07 -5.01
CA ILE A 122 -22.33 -35.06 -6.04
C ILE A 122 -22.26 -36.42 -6.72
N PRO A 123 -23.19 -37.34 -6.42
CA PRO A 123 -23.29 -38.60 -7.14
C PRO A 123 -23.48 -38.34 -8.65
N LYS A 124 -22.88 -39.17 -9.51
CA LYS A 124 -23.11 -39.08 -10.97
C LYS A 124 -24.58 -39.30 -11.35
N PHE A 125 -25.31 -40.03 -10.52
CA PHE A 125 -26.74 -40.26 -10.60
C PHE A 125 -27.32 -39.98 -9.21
N GLU A 126 -28.03 -38.87 -9.08
CA GLU A 126 -28.67 -38.43 -7.83
C GLU A 126 -30.17 -38.29 -8.13
N ASP A 127 -31.02 -38.91 -7.31
CA ASP A 127 -32.46 -38.71 -7.41
C ASP A 127 -32.84 -37.31 -6.94
N ASP A 128 -33.90 -36.72 -7.49
CA ASP A 128 -34.30 -35.34 -7.20
C ASP A 128 -34.58 -35.10 -5.71
N SER A 129 -35.04 -36.13 -4.98
CA SER A 129 -35.23 -36.09 -3.52
C SER A 129 -33.93 -35.92 -2.76
N ASP A 130 -32.88 -36.63 -3.18
CA ASP A 130 -31.57 -36.64 -2.53
C ASP A 130 -30.86 -35.31 -2.78
N ARG A 131 -30.96 -34.82 -4.02
CA ARG A 131 -30.49 -33.48 -4.40
C ARG A 131 -31.14 -32.40 -3.55
N LYS A 132 -32.46 -32.48 -3.37
CA LYS A 132 -33.21 -31.52 -2.55
C LYS A 132 -32.75 -31.54 -1.09
N SER A 133 -32.65 -32.73 -0.49
CA SER A 133 -32.18 -32.91 0.89
C SER A 133 -30.78 -32.30 1.09
N ARG A 134 -29.84 -32.60 0.19
CA ARG A 134 -28.47 -32.05 0.25
C ARG A 134 -28.41 -30.53 0.13
N LEU A 135 -29.27 -29.94 -0.70
CA LEU A 135 -29.38 -28.48 -0.81
C LEU A 135 -29.98 -27.85 0.46
N GLU A 136 -30.98 -28.48 1.07
CA GLU A 136 -31.59 -28.05 2.33
C GLU A 136 -30.57 -28.10 3.48
N GLU A 137 -29.84 -29.21 3.64
CA GLU A 137 -28.77 -29.36 4.63
C GLU A 137 -27.68 -28.29 4.47
N ARG A 138 -27.25 -28.04 3.23
CA ARG A 138 -26.25 -27.02 2.95
C ARG A 138 -26.76 -25.61 3.27
N THR A 139 -28.03 -25.33 2.99
CA THR A 139 -28.65 -24.05 3.30
C THR A 139 -28.71 -23.84 4.81
N LYS A 140 -29.15 -24.86 5.55
CA LYS A 140 -29.17 -24.86 7.02
C LYS A 140 -27.77 -24.63 7.61
N ALA A 141 -26.75 -25.34 7.12
CA ALA A 141 -25.37 -25.14 7.56
C ALA A 141 -24.85 -23.71 7.30
N LYS A 142 -25.21 -23.11 6.14
CA LYS A 142 -24.89 -21.70 5.86
C LYS A 142 -25.57 -20.75 6.84
N GLU A 143 -26.84 -20.98 7.15
CA GLU A 143 -27.59 -20.17 8.10
C GLU A 143 -27.01 -20.28 9.52
N GLU A 144 -26.66 -21.49 9.94
CA GLU A 144 -26.00 -21.73 11.23
C GLU A 144 -24.63 -21.06 11.31
N ARG A 145 -23.78 -21.19 10.26
CA ARG A 145 -22.52 -20.43 10.17
C ARG A 145 -22.77 -18.92 10.27
N LYS A 146 -23.77 -18.40 9.57
CA LYS A 146 -24.12 -16.96 9.61
C LYS A 146 -24.64 -16.53 10.97
N LYS A 147 -25.37 -17.39 11.69
CA LYS A 147 -25.85 -17.10 13.05
C LYS A 147 -24.69 -17.06 14.03
N GLU A 148 -23.79 -18.03 13.96
CA GLU A 148 -22.63 -18.12 14.85
C GLU A 148 -21.62 -17.01 14.58
N SER A 149 -21.43 -16.62 13.31
CA SER A 149 -20.49 -15.54 12.94
C SER A 149 -20.85 -14.18 13.52
N LYS A 150 -22.12 -13.93 13.83
CA LYS A 150 -22.56 -12.69 14.49
C LYS A 150 -21.86 -12.42 15.82
N LYS A 151 -21.31 -13.44 16.48
CA LYS A 151 -20.52 -13.29 17.71
C LYS A 151 -19.13 -12.70 17.47
N TYR A 152 -18.60 -12.82 16.26
CA TYR A 152 -17.21 -12.49 15.93
C TYR A 152 -17.10 -11.28 14.99
N VAL A 153 -17.98 -11.21 13.98
CA VAL A 153 -17.94 -10.18 12.94
C VAL A 153 -17.92 -8.75 13.50
N PRO A 154 -18.69 -8.38 14.54
CA PRO A 154 -18.65 -7.02 15.09
C PRO A 154 -17.26 -6.58 15.58
N ASP A 155 -16.57 -7.45 16.33
CA ASP A 155 -15.24 -7.15 16.86
C ASP A 155 -14.19 -7.10 15.73
N ILE A 156 -14.26 -8.05 14.79
CA ILE A 156 -13.40 -8.04 13.61
C ILE A 156 -13.60 -6.75 12.80
N ARG A 157 -14.85 -6.30 12.63
CA ARG A 157 -15.17 -5.05 11.92
C ARG A 157 -14.64 -3.82 12.65
N LYS A 158 -14.67 -3.80 13.98
CA LYS A 158 -14.07 -2.73 14.77
C LYS A 158 -12.56 -2.65 14.51
N ASP A 159 -11.87 -3.78 14.55
CA ASP A 159 -10.42 -3.82 14.29
C ASP A 159 -10.07 -3.48 12.84
N TYR A 160 -10.87 -3.95 11.89
CA TYR A 160 -10.77 -3.59 10.47
C TYR A 160 -10.90 -2.07 10.26
N ASN A 161 -11.87 -1.42 10.92
CA ASN A 161 -12.06 0.02 10.81
C ASN A 161 -10.85 0.78 11.39
N ILE A 162 -10.32 0.32 12.53
CA ILE A 162 -9.10 0.91 13.10
C ILE A 162 -7.92 0.76 12.13
N LEU A 163 -7.73 -0.42 11.52
CA LEU A 163 -6.69 -0.63 10.50
C LEU A 163 -6.86 0.35 9.33
N SER A 164 -8.09 0.51 8.82
CA SER A 164 -8.38 1.43 7.73
C SER A 164 -8.03 2.87 8.09
N GLU A 165 -8.35 3.32 9.30
CA GLU A 165 -7.97 4.67 9.75
C GLU A 165 -6.46 4.84 9.92
N LEU A 166 -5.75 3.85 10.46
CA LEU A 166 -4.29 3.87 10.55
C LEU A 166 -3.64 4.00 9.16
N MET A 167 -4.12 3.21 8.20
CA MET A 167 -3.68 3.27 6.81
C MET A 167 -3.92 4.64 6.17
N LYS A 168 -5.11 5.24 6.39
CA LYS A 168 -5.40 6.60 5.91
C LYS A 168 -4.47 7.65 6.51
N VAL A 169 -4.26 7.59 7.82
CA VAL A 169 -3.38 8.53 8.53
C VAL A 169 -1.94 8.39 8.05
N ASP A 170 -1.45 7.17 7.81
CA ASP A 170 -0.11 6.95 7.28
C ASP A 170 0.07 7.53 5.87
N LEU A 171 -0.90 7.30 4.97
CA LEU A 171 -0.89 7.90 3.63
C LEU A 171 -0.90 9.42 3.68
N GLN A 172 -1.74 10.02 4.52
CA GLN A 172 -1.80 11.47 4.69
C GLN A 172 -0.46 12.03 5.16
N LYS A 173 0.16 11.40 6.17
CA LYS A 173 1.48 11.79 6.67
C LYS A 173 2.52 11.75 5.55
N ARG A 174 2.60 10.66 4.80
CA ARG A 174 3.57 10.52 3.69
C ARG A 174 3.34 11.55 2.59
N ARG A 175 2.09 11.87 2.25
CA ARG A 175 1.76 12.92 1.27
C ARG A 175 2.30 14.29 1.69
N ILE A 176 2.15 14.66 2.97
CA ILE A 176 2.57 15.99 3.46
C ILE A 176 4.06 16.12 3.82
N LEU A 177 4.82 15.01 3.88
CA LEU A 177 6.26 15.07 4.17
C LEU A 177 6.99 15.97 3.17
N ASP A 178 7.91 16.80 3.64
CA ASP A 178 8.87 17.43 2.75
C ASP A 178 9.81 16.36 2.14
N ILE A 179 10.50 16.70 1.05
CA ILE A 179 11.35 15.74 0.33
C ILE A 179 12.52 15.28 1.21
N ASP A 180 13.08 16.17 2.01
CA ASP A 180 14.25 15.87 2.83
C ASP A 180 13.89 14.82 3.89
N LYS A 181 12.76 14.99 4.58
CA LYS A 181 12.20 13.99 5.51
C LYS A 181 11.70 12.74 4.82
N TYR A 182 11.24 12.84 3.56
CA TYR A 182 10.85 11.67 2.78
C TYR A 182 12.06 10.78 2.49
N VAL A 183 13.19 11.37 2.12
CA VAL A 183 14.45 10.65 1.91
C VAL A 183 14.90 9.97 3.22
N GLU A 184 14.89 10.70 4.34
CA GLU A 184 15.21 10.10 5.65
C GLU A 184 14.23 8.98 6.04
N TYR A 185 12.96 9.12 5.69
CA TYR A 185 11.93 8.11 5.95
C TYR A 185 12.23 6.81 5.18
N ARG A 186 12.67 6.93 3.92
CA ARG A 186 13.04 5.80 3.04
C ARG A 186 14.34 5.11 3.45
N GLU A 187 15.24 5.82 4.13
CA GLU A 187 16.49 5.22 4.63
C GLU A 187 16.31 4.47 5.95
N LYS A 188 15.27 4.82 6.73
CA LYS A 188 14.98 4.24 8.04
C LYS A 188 14.03 3.03 8.00
N ASN A 189 13.26 2.88 6.94
CA ASN A 189 12.30 1.78 6.74
C ASN A 189 12.62 1.09 5.42
#